data_AF-A0A2K2VEH7-F1
#
_entry.id   AF-A0A2K2VEH7-F1
#
_cell.length_a   1.000
_cell.length_b   1.000
_cell.length_c   1.000
_cell.angle_alpha   90.00
_cell.angle_beta   90.00
_cell.angle_gamma   90.00
#
_symmetry.space_group_name_H-M   'P 1'
#
loop_
_entity.id
_entity.type
_entity.pdbx_description
1 polymer ?
#
loop_
_entity_poly.entity_id
_entity_poly.type
_entity_poly.pdbx_seq_one_letter_code
_entity_poly.pdbx_strand_id
1 'polypeptide(L)'
;MRAELLNRKLSLLRELDETIDFSKSTIQIEIMFVFMISKEKMTPSKLVELLDERRKAVLDALRKMQLKGIIKKEGEEDGEPVYALTETGEEYSKKLMEVLGLKEGDHHSSGGEVEPNREKIAVLKRMIGLYHIYNAIVYLANTPENKMDLHKLSSLVGLSPERMKSYLDAYSRPPIRVFRRSSSPVSRLTFYKLEKEGWNIYYRSPHYLQLKEDPISRVRMKVRIKLWRFKRQREMLLLVFFPIKLFFSFISLKLLSAMFAFATFTFLSIIELLIALFSP
;
A
#
# COMPACT_ATOMS: atom_id res chain seq x y z
N MET A 1 -1.94 -32.65 20.88
CA MET A 1 -3.08 -31.77 20.55
C MET A 1 -2.69 -30.35 20.10
N ARG A 2 -2.17 -29.43 20.94
CA ARG A 2 -1.86 -28.03 20.48
C ARG A 2 -0.71 -27.94 19.45
N ALA A 3 0.36 -28.71 19.63
CA ALA A 3 1.50 -28.74 18.69
C ALA A 3 1.13 -29.36 17.34
N GLU A 4 0.27 -30.38 17.35
CA GLU A 4 -0.21 -31.09 16.17
C GLU A 4 -1.16 -30.23 15.32
N LEU A 5 -2.05 -29.47 15.97
CA LEU A 5 -2.88 -28.46 15.30
C LEU A 5 -2.03 -27.34 14.68
N LEU A 6 -0.98 -26.90 15.37
CA LEU A 6 -0.06 -25.89 14.85
C LEU A 6 0.71 -26.42 13.62
N ASN A 7 1.23 -27.65 13.69
CA ASN A 7 1.94 -28.28 12.57
C ASN A 7 1.03 -28.47 11.36
N ARG A 8 -0.24 -28.86 11.57
CA ARG A 8 -1.24 -28.94 10.50
C ARG A 8 -1.49 -27.59 9.84
N LYS A 9 -1.67 -26.52 10.64
CA LYS A 9 -1.84 -25.16 10.12
C LYS A 9 -0.61 -24.65 9.37
N LEU A 10 0.59 -24.97 9.84
CA LEU A 10 1.85 -24.61 9.17
C LEU A 10 2.04 -25.37 7.86
N SER A 11 1.66 -26.65 7.80
CA SER A 11 1.68 -27.44 6.56
C SER A 11 0.73 -26.86 5.52
N LEU A 12 -0.50 -26.56 5.92
CA LEU A 12 -1.49 -25.92 5.04
C LEU A 12 -1.01 -24.55 4.56
N LEU A 13 -0.41 -23.74 5.43
CA LEU A 13 0.16 -22.45 5.03
C LEU A 13 1.27 -22.59 3.98
N ARG A 14 2.12 -23.63 4.06
CA ARG A 14 3.17 -23.88 3.06
C ARG A 14 2.59 -24.29 1.72
N GLU A 15 1.63 -25.21 1.73
CA GLU A 15 0.91 -25.65 0.52
C GLU A 15 0.18 -24.48 -0.17
N LEU A 16 -0.43 -23.62 0.65
CA LEU A 16 -1.07 -22.39 0.19
C LEU A 16 -0.03 -21.41 -0.41
N ASP A 17 1.15 -21.23 0.21
CA ASP A 17 2.25 -20.37 -0.27
C ASP A 17 2.85 -20.83 -1.60
N GLU A 18 2.98 -22.14 -1.80
CA GLU A 18 3.42 -22.72 -3.07
C GLU A 18 2.45 -22.42 -4.22
N THR A 19 1.16 -22.29 -3.93
CA THR A 19 0.12 -22.07 -4.94
C THR A 19 -0.03 -20.58 -5.31
N ILE A 20 -0.07 -19.64 -4.35
CA ILE A 20 -0.35 -18.21 -4.64
C ILE A 20 0.84 -17.26 -4.38
N ASP A 21 1.94 -17.71 -3.76
CA ASP A 21 3.05 -16.83 -3.33
C ASP A 21 2.49 -15.74 -2.36
N PHE A 22 2.04 -16.15 -1.16
CA PHE A 22 1.36 -15.26 -0.19
C PHE A 22 2.20 -14.04 0.15
N SER A 23 3.52 -14.23 0.15
CA SER A 23 4.50 -13.18 0.46
C SER A 23 4.59 -12.07 -0.60
N LYS A 24 4.07 -12.28 -1.82
CA LYS A 24 4.30 -11.36 -2.95
C LYS A 24 3.05 -10.79 -3.60
N SER A 25 1.86 -11.40 -3.44
CA SER A 25 0.66 -10.94 -4.17
C SER A 25 -0.59 -10.80 -3.30
N THR A 26 -0.67 -9.69 -2.57
CA THR A 26 -1.84 -9.30 -1.76
C THR A 26 -3.14 -9.30 -2.57
N ILE A 27 -3.10 -8.82 -3.82
CA ILE A 27 -4.28 -8.70 -4.69
C ILE A 27 -4.85 -10.08 -5.07
N GLN A 28 -4.03 -11.11 -5.26
CA GLN A 28 -4.53 -12.46 -5.57
C GLN A 28 -5.29 -13.07 -4.38
N ILE A 29 -4.81 -12.80 -3.17
CA ILE A 29 -5.47 -13.22 -1.93
C ILE A 29 -6.80 -12.47 -1.77
N GLU A 30 -6.81 -11.16 -2.03
CA GLU A 30 -8.02 -10.34 -1.97
C GLU A 30 -9.07 -10.78 -2.99
N ILE A 31 -8.69 -11.04 -4.24
CA ILE A 31 -9.58 -11.60 -5.27
C ILE A 31 -10.12 -12.96 -4.84
N MET A 32 -9.27 -13.86 -4.33
CA MET A 32 -9.69 -15.15 -3.79
C MET A 32 -10.75 -14.97 -2.71
N PHE A 33 -10.55 -14.04 -1.76
CA PHE A 33 -11.54 -13.75 -0.73
C PHE A 33 -12.85 -13.21 -1.28
N VAL A 34 -12.83 -12.37 -2.32
CA VAL A 34 -14.06 -11.90 -2.97
C VAL A 34 -14.85 -13.09 -3.51
N PHE A 35 -14.21 -13.99 -4.27
CA PHE A 35 -14.88 -15.18 -4.80
C PHE A 35 -15.42 -16.10 -3.70
N MET A 36 -14.68 -16.28 -2.61
CA MET A 36 -15.11 -17.10 -1.46
C MET A 36 -16.36 -16.56 -0.77
N ILE A 37 -16.45 -15.25 -0.63
CA ILE A 37 -17.53 -14.60 0.12
C ILE A 37 -18.78 -14.51 -0.73
N SER A 38 -18.65 -14.05 -1.98
CA SER A 38 -19.78 -13.87 -2.87
C SER A 38 -20.34 -15.20 -3.37
N LYS A 39 -19.48 -16.22 -3.55
CA LYS A 39 -19.78 -17.44 -4.33
C LYS A 39 -20.34 -17.13 -5.73
N GLU A 40 -20.11 -15.91 -6.20
CA GLU A 40 -20.57 -15.39 -7.48
C GLU A 40 -19.40 -15.28 -8.45
N LYS A 41 -19.73 -15.36 -9.73
CA LYS A 41 -18.79 -15.05 -10.82
C LYS A 41 -18.58 -13.54 -10.88
N MET A 42 -17.39 -13.10 -11.29
CA MET A 42 -17.00 -11.69 -11.21
C MET A 42 -16.33 -11.21 -12.49
N THR A 43 -16.67 -9.98 -12.90
CA THR A 43 -15.95 -9.24 -13.93
C THR A 43 -14.77 -8.46 -13.33
N PRO A 44 -13.74 -8.14 -14.13
CA PRO A 44 -12.65 -7.26 -13.70
C PRO A 44 -13.13 -5.91 -13.16
N SER A 45 -14.15 -5.31 -13.78
CA SER A 45 -14.66 -4.02 -13.32
C SER A 45 -15.33 -4.10 -11.95
N LYS A 46 -16.13 -5.15 -11.69
CA LYS A 46 -16.71 -5.39 -10.36
C LYS A 46 -15.62 -5.65 -9.30
N LEU A 47 -14.55 -6.35 -9.65
CA LEU A 47 -13.41 -6.57 -8.76
C LEU A 47 -12.63 -5.29 -8.47
N VAL A 48 -12.45 -4.42 -9.45
CA VAL A 48 -11.81 -3.10 -9.26
C VAL A 48 -12.60 -2.26 -8.26
N GLU A 49 -13.92 -2.23 -8.40
CA GLU A 49 -14.80 -1.50 -7.49
C GLU A 49 -14.76 -2.08 -6.06
N LEU A 50 -14.85 -3.41 -5.94
CA LEU A 50 -14.88 -4.08 -4.63
C LEU A 50 -13.54 -4.00 -3.89
N LEU A 51 -12.42 -3.99 -4.61
CA LEU A 51 -11.07 -4.02 -4.03
C LEU A 51 -10.43 -2.64 -3.91
N ASP A 52 -10.98 -1.60 -4.55
CA ASP A 52 -10.38 -0.26 -4.67
C ASP A 52 -8.94 -0.32 -5.21
N GLU A 53 -8.72 -1.17 -6.21
CA GLU A 53 -7.41 -1.45 -6.79
C GLU A 53 -7.31 -1.04 -8.25
N ARG A 54 -6.08 -0.77 -8.72
CA ARG A 54 -5.87 -0.37 -10.11
C ARG A 54 -6.25 -1.51 -11.06
N ARG A 55 -7.09 -1.23 -12.07
CA ARG A 55 -7.55 -2.21 -13.09
C ARG A 55 -6.43 -3.07 -13.67
N LYS A 56 -5.27 -2.48 -13.98
CA LYS A 56 -4.11 -3.22 -14.49
C LYS A 56 -3.58 -4.28 -13.50
N ALA A 57 -3.60 -3.99 -12.21
CA ALA A 57 -3.14 -4.91 -11.17
C ALA A 57 -4.14 -6.05 -10.95
N VAL A 58 -5.45 -5.75 -10.97
CA VAL A 58 -6.52 -6.77 -10.92
C VAL A 58 -6.42 -7.70 -12.13
N LEU A 59 -6.26 -7.18 -13.35
CA LEU A 59 -6.12 -8.00 -14.55
C LEU A 59 -4.86 -8.87 -14.54
N ASP A 60 -3.72 -8.35 -14.06
CA ASP A 60 -2.48 -9.13 -13.90
C ASP A 60 -2.65 -10.25 -12.87
N ALA A 61 -3.34 -9.97 -11.76
CA ALA A 61 -3.65 -10.96 -10.74
C ALA A 61 -4.58 -12.06 -11.28
N LEU A 62 -5.68 -11.69 -11.96
CA LEU A 62 -6.59 -12.63 -12.60
C LEU A 62 -5.87 -13.52 -13.61
N ARG A 63 -5.05 -12.94 -14.49
CA ARG A 63 -4.23 -13.71 -15.45
C ARG A 63 -3.35 -14.73 -14.73
N LYS A 64 -2.66 -14.33 -13.67
CA LYS A 64 -1.77 -15.23 -12.90
C LYS A 64 -2.56 -16.33 -12.18
N MET A 65 -3.71 -16.01 -11.59
CA MET A 65 -4.59 -17.00 -10.95
C MET A 65 -5.17 -17.99 -11.97
N GLN A 66 -5.50 -17.52 -13.18
CA GLN A 66 -5.96 -18.37 -14.27
C GLN A 66 -4.86 -19.31 -14.75
N LEU A 67 -3.63 -18.82 -14.94
CA LEU A 67 -2.47 -19.65 -15.31
C LEU A 67 -2.18 -20.74 -14.28
N LYS A 68 -2.48 -20.48 -13.00
CA LYS A 68 -2.35 -21.43 -11.89
C LYS A 68 -3.55 -22.38 -11.77
N GLY A 69 -4.53 -22.28 -12.66
CA GLY A 69 -5.73 -23.12 -12.65
C GLY A 69 -6.69 -22.86 -11.48
N ILE A 70 -6.57 -21.71 -10.80
CA ILE A 70 -7.35 -21.36 -9.61
C ILE A 70 -8.70 -20.75 -9.99
N ILE A 71 -8.73 -20.01 -11.10
CA ILE A 71 -9.92 -19.41 -11.67
C ILE A 71 -10.03 -19.77 -13.15
N LYS A 72 -11.25 -19.73 -13.69
CA LYS A 72 -11.55 -19.92 -15.10
C LYS A 72 -12.47 -18.82 -15.61
N LYS A 73 -12.38 -18.54 -16.91
CA LYS A 73 -13.35 -17.68 -17.60
C LYS A 73 -14.58 -18.53 -17.93
N GLU A 74 -15.77 -18.06 -17.56
CA GLU A 74 -17.05 -18.77 -17.75
C GLU A 74 -18.03 -18.03 -18.65
N GLY A 75 -17.55 -17.03 -19.38
CA GLY A 75 -18.35 -16.27 -20.33
C GLY A 75 -17.89 -14.83 -20.44
N GLU A 76 -18.79 -14.00 -20.96
CA GLU A 76 -18.64 -12.55 -21.02
C GLU A 76 -19.93 -11.87 -20.57
N GLU A 77 -19.79 -10.77 -19.83
CA GLU A 77 -20.86 -9.92 -19.33
C GLU A 77 -20.43 -8.47 -19.59
N ASP A 78 -21.29 -7.69 -20.25
CA ASP A 78 -21.00 -6.31 -20.68
C ASP A 78 -19.68 -6.15 -21.48
N GLY A 79 -19.33 -7.18 -22.27
CA GLY A 79 -18.10 -7.20 -23.06
C GLY A 79 -16.83 -7.46 -22.23
N GLU A 80 -16.96 -7.79 -20.95
CA GLU A 80 -15.85 -8.20 -20.08
C GLU A 80 -15.87 -9.70 -19.79
N PRO A 81 -14.69 -10.35 -19.67
CA PRO A 81 -14.62 -11.74 -19.25
C PRO A 81 -15.15 -11.92 -17.82
N VAL A 82 -16.04 -12.89 -17.64
CA VAL A 82 -16.55 -13.29 -16.33
C VAL A 82 -15.70 -14.44 -15.79
N TYR A 83 -15.18 -14.29 -14.57
CA TYR A 83 -14.33 -15.30 -13.92
C TYR A 83 -15.09 -16.01 -12.80
N ALA A 84 -14.77 -17.28 -12.57
CA ALA A 84 -15.25 -18.09 -11.46
C ALA A 84 -14.12 -18.97 -10.90
N LEU A 85 -14.27 -19.46 -9.66
CA LEU A 85 -13.35 -20.45 -9.10
C LEU A 85 -13.44 -21.76 -9.89
N THR A 86 -12.30 -22.44 -10.01
CA THR A 86 -12.24 -23.85 -10.42
C THR A 86 -12.40 -24.73 -9.19
N GLU A 87 -12.52 -26.04 -9.37
CA GLU A 87 -12.47 -27.02 -8.28
C GLU A 87 -11.19 -26.86 -7.43
N THR A 88 -10.05 -26.63 -8.08
CA THR A 88 -8.78 -26.32 -7.40
C THR A 88 -8.85 -25.02 -6.60
N GLY A 89 -9.51 -23.98 -7.15
CA GLY A 89 -9.74 -22.72 -6.45
C GLY A 89 -10.65 -22.87 -5.24
N GLU A 90 -11.67 -23.72 -5.33
CA GLU A 90 -12.57 -24.05 -4.21
C GLU A 90 -11.84 -24.85 -3.12
N GLU A 91 -11.06 -25.86 -3.48
CA GLU A 91 -10.23 -26.60 -2.52
C GLU A 91 -9.24 -25.68 -1.80
N TYR A 92 -8.60 -24.79 -2.57
CA TYR A 92 -7.70 -23.78 -2.05
C TYR A 92 -8.40 -22.86 -1.05
N SER A 93 -9.61 -22.40 -1.37
CA SER A 93 -10.41 -21.57 -0.47
C SER A 93 -10.75 -22.25 0.85
N LYS A 94 -11.04 -23.56 0.81
CA LYS A 94 -11.38 -24.35 1.98
C LYS A 94 -10.16 -24.52 2.90
N LYS A 95 -9.00 -24.80 2.32
CA LYS A 95 -7.71 -24.84 3.05
C LYS A 95 -7.40 -23.49 3.69
N LEU A 96 -7.66 -22.39 2.98
CA LEU A 96 -7.49 -21.03 3.51
C LEU A 96 -8.41 -20.77 4.71
N MET A 97 -9.69 -21.14 4.64
CA MET A 97 -10.62 -21.03 5.77
C MET A 97 -10.17 -21.86 6.98
N GLU A 98 -9.70 -23.08 6.76
CA GLU A 98 -9.20 -23.97 7.82
C GLU A 98 -8.00 -23.36 8.56
N VAL A 99 -7.03 -22.81 7.81
CA VAL A 99 -5.88 -22.12 8.39
C VAL A 99 -6.33 -20.94 9.25
N LEU A 100 -7.29 -20.16 8.73
CA LEU A 100 -7.88 -19.02 9.42
C LEU A 100 -8.75 -19.42 10.62
N GLY A 101 -9.01 -20.71 10.82
CA GLY A 101 -9.84 -21.22 11.90
C GLY A 101 -11.32 -20.94 11.70
N LEU A 102 -11.74 -20.67 10.47
CA LEU A 102 -13.13 -20.49 10.07
C LEU A 102 -13.64 -21.86 9.61
N LYS A 103 -14.31 -22.60 10.50
CA LYS A 103 -14.98 -23.84 10.09
C LYS A 103 -16.23 -23.49 9.29
N GLU A 104 -16.49 -24.19 8.20
CA GLU A 104 -17.83 -24.23 7.63
C GLU A 104 -18.74 -24.96 8.62
N GLY A 105 -19.57 -24.20 9.35
CA GLY A 105 -20.66 -24.74 10.18
C GLY A 105 -20.49 -24.58 11.68
N ASP A 106 -20.87 -23.42 12.21
CA ASP A 106 -21.59 -23.28 13.49
C ASP A 106 -22.99 -22.67 13.23
N HIS A 107 -23.66 -23.13 12.17
CA HIS A 107 -25.07 -22.85 11.89
C HIS A 107 -25.90 -24.10 12.20
N HIS A 108 -25.97 -24.45 13.48
CA HIS A 108 -27.12 -25.19 13.99
C HIS A 108 -27.85 -24.29 14.97
N SER A 109 -29.11 -24.02 14.62
CA SER A 109 -30.17 -23.58 15.54
C SER A 109 -30.20 -22.08 15.86
N SER A 110 -30.87 -21.28 15.02
CA SER A 110 -32.19 -20.71 15.34
C SER A 110 -32.61 -19.71 14.27
N GLY A 111 -33.88 -19.79 13.87
CA GLY A 111 -34.48 -18.97 12.82
C GLY A 111 -34.24 -17.48 13.03
N GLY A 112 -33.73 -16.85 11.98
CA GLY A 112 -33.46 -15.42 11.89
C GLY A 112 -32.54 -15.19 10.70
N GLU A 113 -33.07 -14.63 9.62
CA GLU A 113 -32.29 -14.12 8.49
C GLU A 113 -31.33 -13.03 9.02
N VAL A 114 -30.14 -13.43 9.45
CA VAL A 114 -29.07 -12.48 9.83
C VAL A 114 -27.78 -12.87 9.10
N GLU A 115 -27.59 -12.19 7.98
CA GLU A 115 -26.42 -12.03 7.11
C GLU A 115 -25.09 -12.73 7.54
N PRO A 116 -24.81 -13.95 7.03
CA PRO A 116 -23.49 -14.60 7.08
C PRO A 116 -22.34 -13.77 6.47
N ASN A 117 -22.62 -12.65 5.81
CA ASN A 117 -21.63 -11.72 5.27
C ASN A 117 -21.00 -10.80 6.33
N ARG A 118 -21.72 -10.44 7.41
CA ARG A 118 -21.18 -9.47 8.40
C ARG A 118 -20.02 -10.03 9.21
N GLU A 119 -20.12 -11.29 9.62
CA GLU A 119 -19.09 -11.95 10.40
C GLU A 119 -17.81 -12.19 9.57
N LYS A 120 -17.98 -12.60 8.31
CA LYS A 120 -16.88 -12.76 7.35
C LYS A 120 -16.16 -11.44 7.06
N ILE A 121 -16.91 -10.36 6.83
CA ILE A 121 -16.35 -9.00 6.66
C ILE A 121 -15.63 -8.54 7.94
N ALA A 122 -16.15 -8.87 9.13
CA ALA A 122 -15.51 -8.54 10.39
C ALA A 122 -14.18 -9.28 10.58
N VAL A 123 -14.06 -10.53 10.11
CA VAL A 123 -12.79 -11.26 10.11
C VAL A 123 -11.78 -10.61 9.16
N LEU A 124 -12.19 -10.25 7.94
CA LEU A 124 -11.31 -9.58 6.98
C LEU A 124 -10.79 -8.22 7.51
N LYS A 125 -11.69 -7.39 8.05
CA LYS A 125 -11.31 -6.11 8.67
C LYS A 125 -10.29 -6.31 9.80
N ARG A 126 -10.43 -7.39 10.59
CA ARG A 126 -9.45 -7.76 11.63
C ARG A 126 -8.11 -8.17 11.02
N MET A 127 -8.09 -8.94 9.94
CA MET A 127 -6.86 -9.35 9.26
C MET A 127 -6.09 -8.19 8.64
N ILE A 128 -6.80 -7.31 7.92
CA ILE A 128 -6.23 -6.08 7.35
C ILE A 128 -5.64 -5.23 8.49
N GLY A 129 -6.40 -5.05 9.59
CA GLY A 129 -5.91 -4.40 10.79
C GLY A 129 -4.62 -5.03 11.33
N LEU A 130 -4.58 -6.36 11.47
CA LEU A 130 -3.39 -7.10 11.94
C LEU A 130 -2.18 -6.93 11.02
N TYR A 131 -2.37 -6.91 9.70
CA TYR A 131 -1.31 -6.65 8.73
C TYR A 131 -0.73 -5.25 8.90
N HIS A 132 -1.58 -4.23 9.08
CA HIS A 132 -1.12 -2.87 9.34
C HIS A 132 -0.40 -2.75 10.69
N ILE A 133 -0.87 -3.46 11.72
CA ILE A 133 -0.17 -3.56 13.01
C ILE A 133 1.20 -4.20 12.86
N TYR A 134 1.30 -5.30 12.11
CA TYR A 134 2.58 -5.94 11.82
C TYR A 134 3.55 -4.98 11.13
N ASN A 135 3.10 -4.27 10.09
CA ASN A 135 3.92 -3.26 9.41
C ASN A 135 4.34 -2.13 10.36
N ALA A 136 3.45 -1.70 11.26
CA ALA A 136 3.78 -0.71 12.29
C ALA A 136 4.92 -1.19 13.20
N ILE A 137 4.87 -2.46 13.66
CA ILE A 137 5.92 -3.09 14.46
C ILE A 137 7.25 -3.07 13.71
N VAL A 138 7.26 -3.48 12.44
CA VAL A 138 8.47 -3.50 11.60
C VAL A 138 9.06 -2.10 11.44
N TYR A 139 8.24 -1.08 11.12
CA TYR A 139 8.73 0.29 10.95
C TYR A 139 9.24 0.90 12.26
N LEU A 140 8.54 0.66 13.38
CA LEU A 140 8.97 1.14 14.70
C LEU A 140 10.28 0.47 15.12
N ALA A 141 10.42 -0.84 14.97
CA ALA A 141 11.64 -1.58 15.31
C ALA A 141 12.89 -1.13 14.52
N ASN A 142 12.69 -0.46 13.38
CA ASN A 142 13.77 0.01 12.50
C ASN A 142 14.00 1.53 12.56
N THR A 143 13.35 2.21 13.50
CA THR A 143 13.49 3.66 13.71
C THR A 143 14.39 3.94 14.92
N PRO A 144 15.21 5.00 14.89
CA PRO A 144 15.94 5.44 16.09
C PRO A 144 14.97 5.60 17.28
N GLU A 145 15.36 5.12 18.45
CA GLU A 145 14.55 5.10 19.69
C GLU A 145 13.27 4.23 19.67
N ASN A 146 12.99 3.57 18.55
CA ASN A 146 11.81 2.72 18.31
C ASN A 146 10.49 3.45 18.53
N LYS A 147 10.51 4.75 18.26
CA LYS A 147 9.42 5.70 18.47
C LYS A 147 9.16 6.47 17.19
N MET A 148 7.91 6.66 16.83
CA MET A 148 7.51 7.43 15.66
C MET A 148 6.23 8.22 15.90
N ASP A 149 6.12 9.39 15.28
CA ASP A 149 4.89 10.18 15.28
C ASP A 149 3.80 9.48 14.44
N LEU A 150 2.53 9.65 14.86
CA LEU A 150 1.39 9.00 14.25
C LEU A 150 1.24 9.30 12.75
N HIS A 151 1.45 10.56 12.34
CA HIS A 151 1.28 10.95 10.93
C HIS A 151 2.36 10.33 10.02
N LYS A 152 3.60 10.27 10.49
CA LYS A 152 4.68 9.60 9.77
C LYS A 152 4.47 8.09 9.73
N LEU A 153 4.05 7.48 10.84
CA LEU A 153 3.78 6.05 10.86
C LEU A 153 2.60 5.69 9.95
N SER A 154 1.51 6.49 9.97
CA SER A 154 0.35 6.27 9.12
C SER A 154 0.71 6.39 7.63
N SER A 155 1.52 7.39 7.26
CA SER A 155 1.99 7.56 5.88
C SER A 155 2.96 6.47 5.40
N LEU A 156 3.78 5.88 6.28
CA LEU A 156 4.62 4.72 5.91
C LEU A 156 3.82 3.44 5.72
N VAL A 157 2.76 3.26 6.51
CA VAL A 157 1.86 2.10 6.43
C VAL A 157 0.83 2.26 5.29
N GLY A 158 0.55 3.49 4.85
CA GLY A 158 -0.41 3.79 3.79
C GLY A 158 -1.83 4.00 4.28
N LEU A 159 -2.02 4.54 5.49
CA LEU A 159 -3.32 4.77 6.12
C LEU A 159 -3.52 6.23 6.54
N SER A 160 -4.80 6.60 6.72
CA SER A 160 -5.14 7.86 7.39
C SER A 160 -4.66 7.84 8.85
N PRO A 161 -4.29 9.00 9.44
CA PRO A 161 -3.86 9.09 10.84
C PRO A 161 -4.91 8.51 11.81
N GLU A 162 -6.19 8.72 11.54
CA GLU A 162 -7.32 8.27 12.36
C GLU A 162 -7.44 6.75 12.35
N ARG A 163 -7.36 6.13 11.16
CA ARG A 163 -7.38 4.67 11.01
C ARG A 163 -6.18 4.02 11.68
N MET A 164 -5.00 4.58 11.46
CA MET A 164 -3.77 4.10 12.09
C MET A 164 -3.86 4.19 13.61
N LYS A 165 -4.37 5.31 14.13
CA LYS A 165 -4.60 5.51 15.56
C LYS A 165 -5.57 4.48 16.13
N SER A 166 -6.68 4.21 15.43
CA SER A 166 -7.66 3.19 15.84
C SER A 166 -7.01 1.82 16.03
N TYR A 167 -6.20 1.38 15.05
CA TYR A 167 -5.49 0.11 15.15
C TYR A 167 -4.46 0.11 16.28
N LEU A 168 -3.62 1.14 16.39
CA LEU A 168 -2.57 1.20 17.41
C LEU A 168 -3.14 1.31 18.83
N ASP A 169 -4.17 2.11 19.05
CA ASP A 169 -4.84 2.28 20.35
C ASP A 169 -5.42 0.95 20.84
N ALA A 170 -5.94 0.09 19.94
CA ALA A 170 -6.47 -1.23 20.28
C ALA A 170 -5.41 -2.18 20.89
N TYR A 171 -4.14 -2.02 20.52
CA TYR A 171 -3.00 -2.80 21.05
C TYR A 171 -2.08 -1.99 21.97
N SER A 172 -2.56 -0.84 22.46
CA SER A 172 -1.86 0.00 23.44
C SER A 172 -2.35 -0.22 24.88
N ARG A 173 -3.36 -1.07 25.06
CA ARG A 173 -4.02 -1.35 26.35
C ARG A 173 -3.88 -2.85 26.72
N PRO A 174 -4.03 -3.22 27.99
CA PRO A 174 -4.09 -4.62 28.41
C PRO A 174 -5.23 -5.39 27.71
N PRO A 175 -5.13 -6.73 27.53
CA PRO A 175 -4.14 -7.62 28.13
C PRO A 175 -2.81 -7.73 27.36
N ILE A 176 -2.78 -7.37 26.07
CA ILE A 176 -1.57 -7.43 25.23
C ILE A 176 -1.19 -6.02 24.80
N ARG A 177 -0.16 -5.47 25.44
CA ARG A 177 0.32 -4.12 25.18
C ARG A 177 1.52 -4.16 24.24
N VAL A 178 1.24 -4.13 22.93
CA VAL A 178 2.26 -4.12 21.87
C VAL A 178 2.91 -2.75 21.74
N PHE A 179 2.14 -1.69 21.96
CA PHE A 179 2.57 -0.31 21.79
C PHE A 179 2.40 0.51 23.07
N ARG A 180 3.28 1.50 23.25
CA ARG A 180 3.12 2.59 24.21
C ARG A 180 2.79 3.86 23.46
N ARG A 181 1.63 4.44 23.76
CA ARG A 181 1.26 5.78 23.31
C ARG A 181 1.88 6.82 24.25
N SER A 182 2.42 7.87 23.67
CA SER A 182 2.92 9.05 24.39
C SER A 182 2.54 10.32 23.63
N SER A 183 2.12 11.35 24.35
CA SER A 183 1.83 12.65 23.76
C SER A 183 2.91 13.64 24.18
N SER A 184 3.42 14.42 23.24
CA SER A 184 4.33 15.52 23.58
C SER A 184 3.51 16.74 23.98
N PRO A 185 3.66 17.26 25.22
CA PRO A 185 2.95 18.47 25.63
C PRO A 185 3.36 19.70 24.81
N VAL A 186 4.60 19.71 24.29
CA VAL A 186 5.17 20.83 23.54
C VAL A 186 4.68 20.86 22.09
N SER A 187 4.70 19.71 21.40
CA SER A 187 4.35 19.65 19.97
C SER A 187 2.92 19.22 19.68
N ARG A 188 2.15 18.82 20.71
CA ARG A 188 0.81 18.21 20.59
C ARG A 188 0.76 16.97 19.69
N LEU A 189 1.92 16.42 19.31
CA LEU A 189 2.02 15.22 18.47
C LEU A 189 1.85 13.97 19.32
N THR A 190 1.12 13.00 18.76
CA THR A 190 1.00 11.66 19.32
C THR A 190 2.10 10.78 18.75
N PHE A 191 2.85 10.12 19.63
CA PHE A 191 3.90 9.19 19.30
C PHE A 191 3.57 7.79 19.80
N TYR A 192 3.97 6.79 19.04
CA TYR A 192 3.91 5.38 19.44
C TYR A 192 5.31 4.81 19.54
N LYS A 193 5.54 3.99 20.57
CA LYS A 193 6.78 3.26 20.82
C LYS A 193 6.50 1.77 20.97
N LEU A 194 7.41 0.93 20.49
CA LEU A 194 7.30 -0.52 20.63
C LEU A 194 7.58 -0.97 22.08
N GLU A 195 6.71 -1.81 22.64
CA GLU A 195 6.87 -2.46 23.96
C GLU A 195 7.48 -3.87 23.82
N LYS A 196 7.73 -4.54 24.95
CA LYS A 196 8.37 -5.88 25.00
C LYS A 196 7.63 -6.91 24.14
N GLU A 197 6.30 -6.89 24.17
CA GLU A 197 5.43 -7.79 23.40
C GLU A 197 5.59 -7.54 21.90
N GLY A 198 5.67 -6.27 21.49
CA GLY A 198 5.94 -5.89 20.10
C GLY A 198 7.32 -6.32 19.62
N TRP A 199 8.33 -6.27 20.48
CA TRP A 199 9.66 -6.81 20.20
C TRP A 199 9.66 -8.32 20.02
N ASN A 200 8.95 -9.05 20.90
CA ASN A 200 8.81 -10.50 20.77
C ASN A 200 8.17 -10.89 19.45
N ILE A 201 7.17 -10.14 18.98
CA ILE A 201 6.55 -10.34 17.66
C ILE A 201 7.56 -10.04 16.55
N TYR A 202 8.29 -8.92 16.64
CA TYR A 202 9.29 -8.54 15.65
C TYR A 202 10.40 -9.60 15.48
N TYR A 203 10.98 -10.08 16.58
CA TYR A 203 12.08 -11.06 16.52
C TYR A 203 11.67 -12.43 15.98
N ARG A 204 10.38 -12.75 16.04
CA ARG A 204 9.80 -13.97 15.45
C ARG A 204 9.32 -13.76 14.01
N SER A 205 9.42 -12.54 13.48
CA SER A 205 8.93 -12.22 12.15
C SER A 205 9.87 -12.69 11.05
N PRO A 206 9.34 -13.10 9.88
CA PRO A 206 10.16 -13.41 8.71
C PRO A 206 11.04 -12.23 8.28
N HIS A 207 10.56 -11.00 8.45
CA HIS A 207 11.34 -9.80 8.14
C HIS A 207 12.60 -9.69 8.99
N TYR A 208 12.53 -9.96 10.29
CA TYR A 208 13.72 -9.95 11.15
C TYR A 208 14.71 -11.06 10.76
N LEU A 209 14.21 -12.26 10.44
CA LEU A 209 15.03 -13.39 10.02
C LEU A 209 15.75 -13.11 8.69
N GLN A 210 15.04 -12.58 7.69
CA GLN A 210 15.61 -12.15 6.41
C GLN A 210 16.62 -11.01 6.56
N LEU A 211 16.35 -10.04 7.44
CA LEU A 211 17.26 -8.91 7.75
C LEU A 211 18.49 -9.36 8.54
N LYS A 212 18.38 -10.42 9.34
CA LYS A 212 19.50 -11.00 10.09
C LYS A 212 20.48 -11.68 9.13
N GLU A 213 19.96 -12.40 8.14
CA GLU A 213 20.74 -13.18 7.16
C GLU A 213 21.35 -12.30 6.04
N ASP A 214 20.67 -11.25 5.58
CA ASP A 214 21.19 -10.36 4.52
C ASP A 214 21.42 -8.90 5.00
N PRO A 215 22.69 -8.45 5.13
CA PRO A 215 23.03 -7.07 5.46
C PRO A 215 22.52 -6.03 4.43
N ILE A 216 22.34 -6.41 3.17
CA ILE A 216 21.93 -5.51 2.08
C ILE A 216 20.47 -5.10 2.23
N SER A 217 19.59 -6.03 2.61
CA SER A 217 18.19 -5.75 2.91
C SER A 217 18.01 -4.73 4.06
N ARG A 218 18.88 -4.75 5.08
CA ARG A 218 18.95 -3.72 6.14
C ARG A 218 19.27 -2.34 5.58
N VAL A 219 20.22 -2.26 4.66
CA VAL A 219 20.59 -1.01 3.99
C VAL A 219 19.43 -0.52 3.12
N ARG A 220 18.80 -1.38 2.31
CA ARG A 220 17.63 -1.01 1.48
C ARG A 220 16.46 -0.49 2.33
N MET A 221 16.19 -1.10 3.48
CA MET A 221 15.10 -0.66 4.36
C MET A 221 15.41 0.69 5.04
N LYS A 222 16.64 0.86 5.54
CA LYS A 222 17.11 2.16 6.04
C LYS A 222 17.08 3.23 4.94
N VAL A 223 17.47 2.87 3.73
CA VAL A 223 17.44 3.72 2.53
C VAL A 223 16.00 4.05 2.15
N ARG A 224 15.02 3.14 2.26
CA ARG A 224 13.60 3.40 2.00
C ARG A 224 13.00 4.38 3.03
N ILE A 225 13.32 4.20 4.32
CA ILE A 225 12.94 5.13 5.40
C ILE A 225 13.59 6.52 5.17
N LYS A 226 14.84 6.55 4.71
CA LYS A 226 15.60 7.79 4.43
C LYS A 226 15.18 8.45 3.11
N LEU A 227 14.87 7.69 2.06
CA LEU A 227 14.38 8.15 0.76
C LEU A 227 13.01 8.80 0.89
N TRP A 228 12.15 8.30 1.76
CA TRP A 228 10.88 8.97 2.05
C TRP A 228 11.09 10.35 2.68
N ARG A 229 12.09 10.48 3.58
CA ARG A 229 12.55 11.76 4.15
C ARG A 229 12.97 12.74 3.04
N PHE A 230 13.60 12.26 1.98
CA PHE A 230 14.00 13.04 0.80
C PHE A 230 12.86 13.32 -0.19
N LYS A 231 11.93 12.38 -0.43
CA LYS A 231 10.83 12.55 -1.38
C LYS A 231 9.89 13.68 -0.94
N ARG A 232 9.54 13.72 0.35
CA ARG A 232 8.72 14.80 0.92
C ARG A 232 9.44 16.15 0.93
N GLN A 233 10.75 16.16 1.14
CA GLN A 233 11.56 17.38 1.02
C GLN A 233 11.67 17.85 -0.43
N ARG A 234 11.83 16.95 -1.40
CA ARG A 234 11.89 17.29 -2.83
C ARG A 234 10.57 17.82 -3.36
N GLU A 235 9.43 17.26 -2.95
CA GLU A 235 8.10 17.78 -3.29
C GLU A 235 7.87 19.19 -2.70
N MET A 236 8.32 19.43 -1.46
CA MET A 236 8.30 20.76 -0.83
C MET A 236 9.24 21.76 -1.53
N LEU A 237 10.47 21.36 -1.85
CA LEU A 237 11.44 22.20 -2.55
C LEU A 237 10.95 22.52 -3.98
N LEU A 238 10.32 21.57 -4.68
CA LEU A 238 9.72 21.84 -5.98
C LEU A 238 8.60 22.88 -5.87
N LEU A 239 7.73 22.82 -4.87
CA LEU A 239 6.70 23.85 -4.64
C LEU A 239 7.28 25.24 -4.35
N VAL A 240 8.41 25.32 -3.61
CA VAL A 240 9.06 26.60 -3.27
C VAL A 240 9.87 27.17 -4.43
N PHE A 241 10.57 26.33 -5.20
CA PHE A 241 11.43 26.79 -6.30
C PHE A 241 10.71 26.90 -7.64
N PHE A 242 9.53 26.31 -7.81
CA PHE A 242 8.70 26.48 -9.01
C PHE A 242 8.35 27.96 -9.32
N PRO A 243 7.85 28.78 -8.37
CA PRO A 243 7.58 30.19 -8.63
C PRO A 243 8.86 31.00 -8.89
N ILE A 244 9.98 30.65 -8.24
CA ILE A 244 11.27 31.30 -8.46
C ILE A 244 11.76 31.04 -9.90
N LYS A 245 11.67 29.79 -10.38
CA LYS A 245 12.02 29.45 -11.76
C LYS A 245 11.13 30.15 -12.79
N LEU A 246 9.82 30.25 -12.53
CA LEU A 246 8.89 31.00 -13.38
C LEU A 246 9.26 32.49 -13.43
N PHE A 247 9.61 33.10 -12.30
CA PHE A 247 10.01 34.50 -12.22
C PHE A 247 11.29 34.79 -13.03
N PHE A 248 12.34 33.99 -12.86
CA PHE A 248 13.57 34.13 -13.64
C PHE A 248 13.36 33.89 -15.14
N SER A 249 12.50 32.92 -15.51
CA SER A 249 12.13 32.68 -16.91
C SER A 249 11.41 33.88 -17.53
N PHE A 250 10.58 34.60 -16.75
CA PHE A 250 9.87 35.79 -17.22
C PHE A 250 10.82 36.98 -17.40
N ILE A 251 11.80 37.13 -16.50
CA ILE A 251 12.85 38.15 -16.62
C ILE A 251 13.72 37.90 -17.87
N SER A 252 14.14 36.66 -18.11
CA SER A 252 14.95 36.33 -19.29
C SER A 252 14.20 36.60 -20.59
N LEU A 253 12.89 36.34 -20.64
CA LEU A 253 12.07 36.63 -21.82
C LEU A 253 11.99 38.14 -22.09
N LYS A 254 11.83 38.94 -21.04
CA LYS A 254 11.82 40.41 -21.15
C LYS A 254 13.17 40.95 -21.62
N LEU A 255 14.28 40.43 -21.10
CA LEU A 255 15.62 40.83 -21.52
C LEU A 255 15.86 40.52 -23.00
N LEU A 256 15.48 39.32 -23.45
CA LEU A 256 15.60 38.92 -24.85
C LEU A 256 14.77 39.82 -25.77
N SER A 257 13.54 40.17 -25.35
CA SER A 257 12.68 41.07 -26.12
C SER A 257 13.25 42.49 -26.22
N ALA A 258 13.89 43.00 -25.16
CA ALA A 258 14.55 44.30 -25.16
C ALA A 258 15.79 44.31 -26.06
N MET A 259 16.58 43.24 -26.05
CA MET A 259 17.73 43.09 -26.96
C MET A 259 17.29 43.08 -28.43
N PHE A 260 16.18 42.41 -28.73
CA PHE A 260 15.64 42.38 -30.10
C PHE A 260 15.15 43.75 -30.54
N ALA A 261 14.44 44.49 -29.69
CA ALA A 261 14.00 45.85 -29.97
C ALA A 261 15.19 46.81 -30.23
N PHE A 262 16.25 46.70 -29.42
CA PHE A 262 17.46 47.49 -29.61
C PHE A 262 18.15 47.15 -30.94
N ALA A 263 18.28 45.86 -31.27
CA ALA A 263 18.84 45.45 -32.56
C ALA A 263 18.03 46.00 -33.74
N THR A 264 16.69 45.93 -33.68
CA THR A 264 15.83 46.50 -34.74
C THR A 264 15.97 48.01 -34.86
N PHE A 265 16.09 48.73 -33.74
CA PHE A 265 16.32 50.17 -33.75
C PHE A 265 17.65 50.51 -34.40
N THR A 266 18.75 49.84 -34.01
CA THR A 266 20.06 50.07 -34.61
C THR A 266 20.08 49.75 -36.10
N PHE A 267 19.39 48.70 -36.53
CA PHE A 267 19.29 48.31 -37.93
C PHE A 267 18.53 49.37 -38.76
N LEU A 268 17.41 49.88 -38.23
CA LEU A 268 16.65 50.96 -38.87
C LEU A 268 17.47 52.25 -38.97
N SER A 269 18.18 52.63 -37.90
CA SER A 269 19.06 53.81 -37.92
C SER A 269 20.19 53.69 -38.95
N ILE A 270 20.75 52.49 -39.15
CA ILE A 270 21.76 52.23 -40.18
C ILE A 270 21.14 52.36 -41.58
N ILE A 271 19.93 51.83 -41.79
CA ILE A 271 19.21 51.96 -43.06
C ILE A 271 18.92 53.44 -43.38
N GLU A 272 18.43 54.21 -42.42
CA GLU A 272 18.18 55.65 -42.60
C GLU A 272 19.47 56.40 -42.95
N LEU A 273 20.58 56.10 -42.27
CA LEU A 273 21.89 56.70 -42.57
C LEU A 273 22.35 56.36 -43.99
N LEU A 274 22.19 55.10 -44.41
CA LEU A 274 22.53 54.68 -45.77
C LEU A 274 21.62 55.36 -46.81
N ILE A 275 20.32 55.46 -46.57
CA ILE A 275 19.40 56.17 -47.45
C ILE A 275 19.81 57.65 -47.55
N ALA A 276 20.17 58.30 -46.44
CA ALA A 276 20.62 59.69 -46.44
C ALA A 276 21.96 59.90 -47.19
N LEU A 277 22.88 58.93 -47.14
CA LEU A 277 24.15 58.96 -47.86
C LEU A 277 24.00 58.76 -49.38
N PHE A 278 22.97 58.02 -49.81
CA PHE A 278 22.73 57.70 -51.21
C PHE A 278 21.55 58.47 -51.84
N SER A 279 20.92 59.38 -51.09
CA SER A 279 19.94 60.32 -51.64
C SER A 279 20.71 61.45 -52.35
N PRO A 280 20.43 61.71 -53.64
CA PRO A 280 21.14 62.70 -54.46
C PRO A 280 20.89 64.15 -54.04
#